data_AF-A0AA43H1A2-F1
#
_entry.id   AF-A0AA43H1A2-F1
#
_cell.length_a   1.000
_cell.length_b   1.000
_cell.length_c   1.000
_cell.angle_alpha   90.00
_cell.angle_beta   90.00
_cell.angle_gamma   90.00
#
_symmetry.space_group_name_H-M   'P 1'
#
loop_
_entity.id
_entity.type
_entity.pdbx_description
1 polymer ?
#
loop_
_entity_poly.entity_id
_entity_poly.type
_entity_poly.pdbx_seq_one_letter_code
_entity_poly.pdbx_strand_id
1 'polypeptide(L)'
;MPLMTWELWLAHDMVTDNPLPWQRSQDNLTPGRIAQAMGRVFVAIGTPTSTPKPRGKSPGWQPGKKRHRQNPCPIVKKTVSRPPKKPSVTV
;
A
#
# COMPACT_ATOMS: atom_id res chain seq x y z
N MET A 1 -16.04 26.10 -0.99
CA MET A 1 -14.86 25.89 -0.13
C MET A 1 -13.92 27.07 -0.31
N PRO A 2 -13.94 28.08 0.58
CA PRO A 2 -13.22 29.34 0.37
C PRO A 2 -11.71 29.15 0.23
N LEU A 3 -11.11 28.21 0.97
CA LEU A 3 -9.67 27.97 0.98
C LEU A 3 -9.13 27.59 -0.40
N MET A 4 -9.85 26.75 -1.13
CA MET A 4 -9.43 26.29 -2.46
C MET A 4 -9.46 27.41 -3.51
N THR A 5 -10.41 28.34 -3.40
CA THR A 5 -10.45 29.53 -4.25
C THR A 5 -9.29 30.47 -3.96
N TRP A 6 -8.88 30.60 -2.69
CA TRP A 6 -7.72 31.39 -2.27
C TRP A 6 -6.41 30.80 -2.78
N GLU A 7 -6.23 29.49 -2.69
CA GLU A 7 -5.05 28.80 -3.24
C GLU A 7 -4.91 29.03 -4.75
N LEU A 8 -6.01 28.90 -5.50
CA LEU A 8 -6.01 29.15 -6.95
C LEU A 8 -5.74 30.63 -7.28
N TRP A 9 -6.26 31.55 -6.46
CA TRP A 9 -6.03 32.98 -6.65
C TRP A 9 -4.56 33.34 -6.44
N LEU A 10 -3.92 32.84 -5.38
CA LEU A 10 -2.49 33.03 -5.12
C LEU A 10 -1.61 32.40 -6.20
N ALA A 11 -2.05 31.26 -6.76
CA ALA A 11 -1.30 30.58 -7.81
C ALA A 11 -1.38 31.28 -9.18
N HIS A 12 -2.32 32.21 -9.39
CA HIS A 12 -2.54 32.88 -10.67
C HIS A 12 -1.26 33.47 -11.26
N ASP A 13 -0.46 34.17 -10.45
CA ASP A 13 0.74 34.87 -10.91
C ASP A 13 1.95 33.95 -11.08
N MET A 14 1.88 32.72 -10.55
CA MET A 14 2.97 31.74 -10.61
C MET A 14 2.78 30.71 -11.74
N VAL A 15 1.54 30.56 -12.23
CA VAL A 15 1.16 29.48 -13.13
C VAL A 15 1.19 29.95 -14.59
N THR A 16 1.95 29.25 -15.42
CA THR A 16 1.90 29.38 -16.88
C THR A 16 0.78 28.54 -17.47
N ASP A 17 0.14 28.99 -18.55
CA ASP A 17 -0.88 28.20 -19.25
C ASP A 17 -0.32 26.83 -19.69
N ASN A 18 -1.15 25.79 -19.54
CA ASN A 18 -0.85 24.42 -19.97
C ASN A 18 -2.12 23.82 -20.59
N PRO A 19 -2.51 24.28 -21.80
CA PRO A 19 -3.73 23.85 -22.44
C PRO A 19 -3.62 22.40 -22.91
N LEU A 20 -4.76 21.72 -22.94
CA LEU A 20 -4.87 20.40 -23.57
C LEU A 20 -4.82 20.56 -25.10
N PRO A 21 -4.48 19.50 -25.86
CA PRO A 21 -4.28 19.60 -27.31
C PRO A 21 -5.46 20.19 -28.10
N TRP A 22 -6.68 20.06 -27.59
CA TRP A 22 -7.91 20.58 -28.19
C TRP A 22 -8.35 21.94 -27.62
N GLN A 23 -7.59 22.51 -26.70
CA GLN A 23 -7.95 23.72 -25.98
C GLN A 23 -7.14 24.91 -26.45
N ARG A 24 -7.80 26.06 -26.60
CA ARG A 24 -7.15 27.30 -26.98
C ARG A 24 -6.30 27.81 -25.81
N SER A 25 -5.11 28.32 -26.13
CA SER A 25 -4.28 29.05 -25.19
C SER A 25 -4.99 30.34 -24.76
N GLN A 26 -4.81 30.74 -23.50
CA GLN A 26 -5.40 31.94 -22.94
C GLN A 26 -4.34 32.77 -22.20
N ASP A 27 -4.32 34.07 -22.45
CA ASP A 27 -3.41 34.99 -21.74
C ASP A 27 -3.91 35.29 -20.31
N ASN A 28 -5.23 35.45 -20.16
CA ASN A 28 -5.87 35.63 -18.85
C ASN A 28 -6.45 34.30 -18.37
N LEU A 29 -5.83 33.73 -17.34
CA LEU A 29 -6.18 32.41 -16.85
C LEU A 29 -7.46 32.45 -15.99
N THR A 30 -8.44 31.64 -16.35
CA THR A 30 -9.60 31.39 -15.48
C THR A 30 -9.21 30.49 -14.31
N PRO A 31 -9.93 30.52 -13.16
CA PRO A 31 -9.62 29.63 -12.03
C PRO A 31 -9.57 28.14 -12.40
N GLY A 32 -10.42 27.70 -13.35
CA GLY A 32 -10.39 26.35 -13.88
C GLY A 32 -9.11 26.05 -14.69
N ARG A 33 -8.58 27.06 -15.39
CA ARG A 33 -7.30 26.97 -16.09
C ARG A 33 -6.12 26.85 -15.14
N ILE A 34 -6.12 27.64 -14.07
CA ILE A 34 -5.10 27.57 -13.02
C ILE A 34 -5.09 26.18 -12.39
N ALA A 35 -6.27 25.64 -12.05
CA ALA A 35 -6.38 24.30 -11.48
C ALA A 35 -5.80 23.21 -12.40
N GLN A 36 -6.02 23.33 -13.72
CA GLN A 36 -5.45 22.41 -14.70
C GLN A 36 -3.91 22.46 -14.76
N ALA A 37 -3.33 23.65 -14.62
CA ALA A 37 -1.88 23.85 -14.67
C ALA A 37 -1.17 23.68 -13.30
N MET A 38 -1.94 23.57 -12.21
CA MET A 38 -1.44 23.46 -10.83
C MET A 38 -0.49 22.28 -10.59
N GLY A 39 -0.62 21.21 -11.39
CA GLY A 39 0.30 20.06 -11.32
C GLY A 39 1.77 20.46 -11.49
N ARG A 40 2.09 21.47 -12.31
CA ARG A 40 3.47 21.95 -12.49
C ARG A 40 4.02 22.62 -11.23
N VAL A 41 3.16 23.35 -10.52
CA VAL A 41 3.51 23.98 -9.24
C VAL A 41 3.81 22.92 -8.18
N PHE A 42 2.99 21.88 -8.09
CA PHE A 42 3.24 20.77 -7.15
C PHE A 42 4.54 20.03 -7.46
N VAL A 43 4.89 19.85 -8.74
CA VAL A 43 6.19 19.26 -9.12
C VAL A 43 7.35 20.16 -8.68
N ALA A 44 7.23 21.48 -8.80
CA ALA A 44 8.27 22.42 -8.37
C ALA A 44 8.44 22.47 -6.84
N ILE A 45 7.34 22.39 -6.08
CA ILE A 45 7.37 22.29 -4.62
C ILE A 45 7.93 20.93 -4.18
N GLY A 46 7.65 19.87 -4.95
CA GLY A 46 7.97 18.50 -4.61
C GLY A 46 7.01 17.91 -3.59
N THR A 47 7.29 16.68 -3.16
CA THR A 47 6.53 16.00 -2.10
C THR A 47 7.30 16.05 -0.79
N PRO A 48 6.71 16.57 0.31
CA PRO A 48 7.33 16.52 1.63
C PRO A 48 7.40 15.10 2.20
N THR A 49 6.72 14.15 1.55
CA THR A 49 6.57 12.78 2.01
C THR A 49 7.83 11.96 1.75
N SER A 50 8.31 11.27 2.80
CA SER A 50 9.36 10.28 2.67
C SER A 50 8.95 9.13 1.75
N THR A 51 9.92 8.48 1.12
CA THR A 51 9.67 7.29 0.29
C THR A 51 8.91 6.21 1.08
N PRO A 52 7.91 5.55 0.47
CA PRO A 52 7.14 4.52 1.16
C PRO A 52 8.06 3.37 1.58
N LYS A 53 7.76 2.77 2.74
CA LYS A 53 8.50 1.58 3.19
C LYS A 53 8.28 0.46 2.18
N PRO A 54 9.34 -0.12 1.58
CA PRO A 54 9.17 -1.22 0.65
C PRO A 54 8.51 -2.39 1.39
N ARG A 55 7.54 -3.05 0.75
CA ARG A 55 6.79 -4.17 1.33
C ARG A 55 7.70 -5.31 1.84
N GLY A 56 8.95 -5.36 1.36
CA GLY A 56 9.93 -6.37 1.73
C GLY A 56 9.42 -7.76 1.34
N LYS A 57 9.54 -8.15 0.06
CA LYS A 57 9.39 -9.57 -0.26
C LYS A 57 10.50 -10.31 0.49
N SER A 58 10.15 -11.39 1.19
CA SER A 58 11.16 -12.26 1.80
C SER A 58 12.16 -12.69 0.71
N PRO A 59 13.48 -12.74 0.99
CA PRO A 59 14.50 -13.16 0.04
C PRO A 59 14.32 -14.61 -0.46
N GLY A 60 13.29 -15.31 0.02
CA GLY A 60 13.00 -16.68 -0.36
C GLY A 60 14.00 -17.63 0.27
N TRP A 61 14.08 -18.82 -0.31
CA TRP A 61 15.01 -19.85 0.12
C TRP A 61 16.38 -19.61 -0.53
N GLN A 62 17.47 -19.64 0.24
CA GLN A 62 18.80 -19.39 -0.31
C GLN A 62 19.23 -20.51 -1.29
N PRO A 63 19.84 -20.18 -2.43
CA PRO A 63 20.44 -21.15 -3.34
C PRO A 63 21.46 -22.03 -2.60
N GLY A 64 21.50 -23.33 -2.90
CA GLY A 64 22.42 -24.27 -2.28
C GLY A 64 22.01 -24.77 -0.89
N LYS A 65 21.01 -24.15 -0.24
CA LYS A 65 20.49 -24.67 1.04
C LYS A 65 19.56 -25.87 0.77
N LYS A 66 19.86 -27.03 1.34
CA LYS A 66 19.01 -28.23 1.20
C LYS A 66 17.68 -28.04 1.94
N ARG A 67 16.54 -28.32 1.27
CA ARG A 67 15.23 -28.34 1.92
C ARG A 67 15.11 -29.60 2.77
N HIS A 68 14.84 -29.43 4.06
CA HIS A 68 14.48 -30.55 4.94
C HIS A 68 12.97 -30.69 5.00
N ARG A 69 12.48 -31.93 4.99
CA ARG A 69 11.07 -32.21 5.29
C ARG A 69 10.81 -31.76 6.73
N GLN A 70 9.68 -31.09 6.97
CA GLN A 70 9.26 -30.80 8.34
C GLN A 70 9.12 -32.10 9.13
N ASN A 71 9.58 -32.09 10.37
CA ASN A 71 9.39 -33.22 11.27
C ASN A 71 7.88 -33.42 11.49
N PRO A 72 7.36 -34.65 11.36
CA PRO A 72 5.97 -34.91 11.64
C PRO A 72 5.68 -34.63 13.12
N CYS A 73 4.72 -33.75 13.40
CA CYS A 73 4.21 -33.56 14.75
C CYS A 73 3.32 -34.76 15.13
N PRO A 74 3.40 -35.28 16.38
CA PRO A 74 2.52 -36.35 16.82
C PRO A 74 1.06 -35.87 16.88
N ILE A 75 0.13 -36.77 16.58
CA ILE A 75 -1.31 -36.49 16.69
C ILE A 75 -1.68 -36.45 18.17
N VAL A 76 -1.95 -35.25 18.70
CA VAL A 76 -2.49 -35.08 20.05
C VAL A 76 -3.97 -35.46 20.03
N LYS A 77 -4.32 -36.64 20.55
CA LYS A 77 -5.71 -37.05 20.74
C LYS A 77 -6.22 -36.52 22.08
N LYS A 78 -7.38 -35.85 22.08
CA LYS A 78 -8.03 -35.32 23.31
C LYS A 78 -8.69 -36.42 24.16
N THR A 79 -8.81 -37.64 23.64
CA THR A 79 -9.54 -38.72 24.29
C THR A 79 -8.62 -39.54 25.18
N VAL A 80 -9.00 -39.73 26.44
CA VAL A 80 -8.34 -40.67 27.35
C VAL A 80 -8.67 -42.09 26.87
N SER A 81 -7.65 -42.92 26.61
CA SER A 81 -7.86 -44.33 26.29
C SER A 81 -8.55 -45.03 27.46
N ARG A 82 -9.63 -45.80 27.19
CA ARG A 82 -10.28 -46.61 28.24
C ARG A 82 -9.25 -47.60 28.84
N PRO A 83 -9.16 -47.71 30.16
CA PRO A 83 -8.29 -48.72 30.78
C PRO A 83 -8.77 -50.13 30.41
N PRO A 84 -7.86 -51.09 30.20
CA PRO A 84 -8.23 -52.45 29.85
C PRO A 84 -9.05 -53.11 30.97
N LYS A 85 -10.10 -53.85 30.56
CA LYS A 85 -11.00 -54.57 31.47
C LYS A 85 -10.23 -55.71 32.15
N LYS A 86 -10.15 -55.70 33.49
CA LYS A 86 -9.55 -56.80 34.25
C LYS A 86 -10.40 -58.07 34.08
N PRO A 87 -9.80 -59.26 33.90
CA PRO A 87 -10.55 -60.50 33.81
C PRO A 87 -11.25 -60.77 35.15
N SER A 88 -12.53 -61.11 35.08
CA SER A 88 -13.33 -61.53 36.23
C SER A 88 -12.79 -62.87 36.73
N VAL A 89 -12.33 -62.90 37.97
CA VAL A 89 -11.97 -64.13 38.67
C VAL A 89 -13.27 -64.86 38.98
N THR A 90 -13.47 -66.03 38.37
CA THR A 90 -14.55 -66.96 38.73
C THR A 90 -14.08 -67.78 39.94
N VAL A 91 -14.86 -67.76 41.03
CA VAL A 91 -14.72 -68.65 42.20
C VAL A 91 -15.60 -69.88 41.99
#